data_AF-A0A427B0P1-F1
#
_entry.id   AF-A0A427B0P1-F1
#
_cell.length_a   1.000
_cell.length_b   1.000
_cell.length_c   1.000
_cell.angle_alpha   90.00
_cell.angle_beta   90.00
_cell.angle_gamma   90.00
#
_symmetry.space_group_name_H-M   'P 1'
#
loop_
_entity.id
_entity.type
_entity.pdbx_description
1 polymer ?
#
loop_
_entity_poly.entity_id
_entity_poly.type
_entity_poly.pdbx_seq_one_letter_code
_entity_poly.pdbx_strand_id
1 'polypeptide(L)'
;PDLRPLTHGTPVWQSGEASATYIRGMLLPRLASNLYTLPSEVLMDGATKAMVLNQHYQAALFDRVHDAGWVITSLDGKVTLLRQELQDQKEGGNPDAVAATEFRAVEAQSLAEHLRVKLDKANDRRSSVEADLEKARLESASLERQLANLHERLGDSDGQLRSARTQVQQMETELLDLARSKEVLWEDLSKRTVEKYKASPGFQMGLVRMGRVSLEYGYQLALARLQARHPEVEIELDPFVTLPEDVDVPMADEQPFDNSLSPPEE
;
A
#
# COMPACT_ATOMS: atom_id res chain seq x y z
N PRO A 1 17.27 8.39 20.36
CA PRO A 1 16.43 7.18 20.21
C PRO A 1 14.96 7.59 20.36
N ASP A 2 14.31 7.79 19.21
CA ASP A 2 12.93 8.23 19.10
C ASP A 2 12.03 6.99 19.25
N LEU A 3 11.40 6.83 20.43
CA LEU A 3 10.53 5.70 20.73
C LEU A 3 9.11 6.02 20.23
N ARG A 4 8.86 5.85 18.93
CA ARG A 4 7.48 5.89 18.40
C ARG A 4 6.77 4.56 18.67
N PRO A 5 5.46 4.56 18.98
CA PRO A 5 4.71 3.33 19.25
C PRO A 5 4.53 2.52 17.97
N LEU A 6 4.84 1.22 18.02
CA LEU A 6 4.59 0.29 16.91
C LEU A 6 3.09 0.03 16.78
N THR A 7 2.51 0.36 15.63
CA THR A 7 1.12 0.09 15.28
C THR A 7 0.90 -1.35 14.82
N HIS A 8 -0.30 -1.88 15.08
CA HIS A 8 -0.69 -3.27 14.84
C HIS A 8 -0.69 -3.62 13.33
N GLY A 9 0.22 -4.52 12.92
CA GLY A 9 0.26 -5.08 11.56
C GLY A 9 1.57 -4.90 10.79
N THR A 10 2.53 -4.11 11.31
CA THR A 10 3.79 -3.83 10.60
C THR A 10 4.85 -4.91 10.87
N PRO A 11 5.42 -5.58 9.85
CA PRO A 11 6.53 -6.51 10.04
C PRO A 11 7.81 -5.71 10.34
N VAL A 12 8.32 -5.81 11.57
CA VAL A 12 9.51 -5.11 12.09
C VAL A 12 10.77 -5.32 11.24
N TRP A 13 10.79 -6.34 10.38
CA TRP A 13 11.94 -6.74 9.58
C TRP A 13 12.01 -6.16 8.16
N GLN A 14 10.99 -5.42 7.69
CA GLN A 14 10.98 -4.89 6.31
C GLN A 14 11.57 -3.48 6.15
N SER A 15 11.84 -2.75 7.24
CA SER A 15 12.51 -1.43 7.17
C SER A 15 13.97 -1.54 7.62
N GLY A 16 14.89 -1.06 6.78
CA GLY A 16 16.33 -1.01 7.07
C GLY A 16 16.71 -0.10 8.25
N GLU A 17 15.78 0.74 8.70
CA GLU A 17 15.97 1.70 9.79
C GLU A 17 15.54 1.11 11.15
N ALA A 18 14.51 0.26 11.19
CA ALA A 18 14.14 -0.53 12.37
C ALA A 18 15.16 -1.63 12.68
N SER A 19 15.82 -2.19 11.66
CA SER A 19 16.91 -3.15 11.85
C SER A 19 18.23 -2.49 12.29
N ALA A 20 18.46 -1.23 11.93
CA ALA A 20 19.64 -0.47 12.38
C ALA A 20 19.58 -0.12 13.88
N THR A 21 18.38 0.11 14.42
CA THR A 21 18.18 0.31 15.87
C THR A 21 18.35 -0.97 16.70
N TYR A 22 18.18 -2.15 16.08
CA TYR A 22 18.51 -3.46 16.69
C TYR A 22 20.02 -3.65 16.90
N ILE A 23 20.85 -3.23 15.93
CA ILE A 23 22.32 -3.36 16.01
C ILE A 23 22.94 -2.34 16.98
N ARG A 24 22.24 -1.23 17.30
CA ARG A 24 22.74 -0.14 18.16
C ARG A 24 22.21 -0.11 19.60
N GLY A 25 21.59 -1.19 20.08
CA GLY A 25 21.62 -1.54 21.51
C GLY A 25 20.57 -0.89 22.42
N MET A 26 19.32 -0.71 22.00
CA MET A 26 18.28 -0.20 22.92
C MET A 26 16.88 -0.82 22.78
N LEU A 27 16.78 -2.04 22.25
CA LEU A 27 15.62 -2.90 22.42
C LEU A 27 16.13 -4.29 22.75
N LEU A 28 15.88 -4.75 23.99
CA LEU A 28 16.23 -6.09 24.43
C LEU A 28 15.69 -7.09 23.39
N PRO A 29 16.53 -7.90 22.72
CA PRO A 29 16.08 -8.82 21.66
C PRO A 29 14.90 -9.72 22.07
N ARG A 30 14.77 -10.00 23.37
CA ARG A 30 13.62 -10.68 23.97
C ARG A 30 12.29 -9.93 23.82
N LEU A 31 12.27 -8.60 23.96
CA LEU A 31 11.04 -7.81 23.88
C LEU A 31 10.48 -7.80 22.44
N ALA A 32 11.37 -7.67 21.44
CA ALA A 32 11.00 -7.78 20.04
C ALA A 32 10.48 -9.17 19.68
N SER A 33 11.12 -10.23 20.18
CA SER A 33 10.64 -11.61 20.01
C SER A 33 9.28 -11.85 20.66
N ASN A 34 9.07 -11.35 21.89
CA ASN A 34 7.83 -11.50 22.64
C ASN A 34 6.63 -10.84 21.97
N LEU A 35 6.82 -9.69 21.31
CA LEU A 35 5.75 -8.98 20.58
C LEU A 35 5.16 -9.80 19.42
N TYR A 36 5.93 -10.72 18.84
CA TYR A 36 5.50 -11.58 17.72
C TYR A 36 5.09 -12.99 18.15
N THR A 37 5.38 -13.40 19.40
CA THR A 37 5.22 -14.79 19.85
C THR A 37 4.26 -14.96 21.02
N LEU A 38 3.97 -13.90 21.80
CA LEU A 38 3.12 -13.98 22.99
C LEU A 38 1.77 -13.27 22.79
N PRO A 39 0.66 -13.81 23.33
CA PRO A 39 -0.64 -13.15 23.37
C PRO A 39 -0.61 -11.83 24.16
N SER A 40 -1.52 -10.91 23.86
CA SER A 40 -1.60 -9.58 24.50
C SER A 40 -1.74 -9.63 26.02
N GLU A 41 -2.47 -10.60 26.58
CA GLU A 41 -2.59 -10.81 28.03
C GLU A 41 -1.23 -11.07 28.71
N VAL A 42 -0.38 -11.89 28.08
CA VAL A 42 0.95 -12.23 28.62
C VAL A 42 1.88 -11.02 28.55
N LEU A 43 1.74 -10.19 27.50
CA LEU A 43 2.50 -8.95 27.37
C LEU A 43 2.09 -7.91 28.43
N MET A 44 0.80 -7.79 28.73
CA MET A 44 0.28 -6.86 29.75
C MET A 44 0.64 -7.30 31.18
N ASP A 45 0.63 -8.61 31.47
CA ASP A 45 1.13 -9.16 32.74
C ASP A 45 2.65 -8.92 32.90
N GLY A 46 3.43 -9.10 31.83
CA GLY A 46 4.86 -8.78 31.82
C GLY A 46 5.15 -7.29 32.03
N ALA A 47 4.37 -6.41 31.39
CA ALA A 47 4.49 -4.96 31.55
C ALA A 47 4.15 -4.51 32.97
N THR A 48 3.06 -5.00 33.54
CA THR A 48 2.65 -4.67 34.91
C THR A 48 3.68 -5.16 35.95
N LYS A 49 4.23 -6.38 35.81
CA LYS A 49 5.32 -6.87 36.66
C LYS A 49 6.60 -6.03 36.52
N ALA A 50 6.94 -5.60 35.31
CA ALA A 50 8.09 -4.72 35.08
C ALA A 50 7.90 -3.34 35.72
N MET A 51 6.69 -2.78 35.67
CA MET A 51 6.37 -1.51 36.34
C MET A 51 6.50 -1.61 37.86
N VAL A 52 6.01 -2.71 38.46
CA VAL A 52 6.13 -2.97 39.90
C VAL A 52 7.59 -3.12 40.32
N LEU A 53 8.39 -3.90 39.57
CA LEU A 53 9.83 -4.04 39.81
C LEU A 53 10.57 -2.70 39.70
N ASN A 54 10.24 -1.88 38.70
CA ASN A 54 10.83 -0.54 38.56
C ASN A 54 10.48 0.34 39.77
N GLN A 55 9.22 0.32 40.23
CA GLN A 55 8.81 1.06 41.41
C GLN A 55 9.55 0.63 42.68
N HIS A 56 9.75 -0.68 42.91
CA HIS A 56 10.56 -1.18 44.02
C HIS A 56 12.03 -0.77 43.91
N TYR A 57 12.59 -0.77 42.69
CA TYR A 57 13.95 -0.32 42.44
C TYR A 57 14.12 1.19 42.72
N GLN A 58 13.16 2.01 42.28
CA GLN A 58 13.16 3.45 42.59
C GLN A 58 13.05 3.71 44.10
N ALA A 59 12.17 2.99 44.80
CA ALA A 59 12.03 3.12 46.26
C ALA A 59 13.35 2.79 47.00
N ALA A 60 14.00 1.68 46.66
CA ALA A 60 15.29 1.31 47.25
C ALA A 60 16.42 2.31 46.92
N LEU A 61 16.37 2.97 45.76
CA LEU A 61 17.29 4.06 45.42
C LEU A 61 17.04 5.30 46.29
N PHE A 62 15.78 5.68 46.52
CA PHE A 62 15.43 6.79 47.40
C PHE A 62 15.89 6.55 48.83
N ASP A 63 15.68 5.35 49.38
CA ASP A 63 16.14 4.98 50.72
C ASP A 63 17.66 5.08 50.83
N ARG A 64 18.42 4.58 49.85
CA ARG A 64 19.89 4.72 49.83
C ARG A 64 20.36 6.17 49.77
N VAL A 65 19.68 7.01 48.97
CA VAL A 65 20.02 8.44 48.89
C VAL A 65 19.71 9.13 50.22
N HIS A 66 18.60 8.77 50.87
CA HIS A 66 18.24 9.28 52.18
C HIS A 66 19.26 8.88 53.25
N ASP A 67 19.64 7.60 53.31
CA ASP A 67 20.67 7.08 54.22
C ASP A 67 22.02 7.78 53.99
N ALA A 68 22.43 7.98 52.74
CA ALA A 68 23.65 8.72 52.41
C ALA A 68 23.57 10.19 52.88
N GLY A 69 22.41 10.83 52.73
CA GLY A 69 22.16 12.17 53.27
C GLY A 69 22.33 12.23 54.79
N TRP A 70 21.78 11.25 55.51
CA TRP A 70 21.90 11.16 56.96
C TRP A 70 23.37 11.00 57.42
N VAL A 71 24.15 10.14 56.74
CA VAL A 71 25.58 9.95 57.02
C VAL A 71 26.37 11.24 56.77
N ILE A 72 26.08 11.98 55.70
CA ILE A 72 26.74 13.26 55.38
C ILE A 72 26.47 14.29 56.49
N THR A 73 25.22 14.42 56.95
CA THR A 73 24.88 15.34 58.05
C THR A 73 25.57 14.94 59.36
N SER A 74 25.67 13.64 59.66
CA SER A 74 26.42 13.18 60.82
C SER A 74 27.92 13.48 60.71
N LEU A 75 28.50 13.34 59.51
CA LEU A 75 29.92 13.62 59.28
C LEU A 75 30.22 15.12 59.38
N ASP A 76 29.33 15.98 58.86
CA ASP A 76 29.45 17.44 58.97
C ASP A 76 29.51 17.89 60.44
N GLY A 77 28.63 17.35 61.30
CA GLY A 77 28.66 17.59 62.74
C GLY A 77 29.94 17.12 63.45
N LYS A 78 30.60 16.06 62.94
CA LYS A 78 31.90 15.62 63.45
C LYS A 78 33.04 16.54 62.99
N VAL A 79 32.98 17.01 61.75
CA VAL A 79 33.97 17.95 61.19
C VAL A 79 33.92 19.30 61.91
N THR A 80 32.73 19.79 62.27
CA THR A 80 32.61 21.02 63.07
C THR A 80 33.19 20.85 64.48
N LEU A 81 32.95 19.71 65.12
CA LEU A 81 33.54 19.39 66.44
C LEU A 81 35.07 19.29 66.39
N LEU A 82 35.62 18.61 65.38
CA LEU A 82 37.08 18.54 65.17
C LEU A 82 37.71 19.91 64.87
N ARG A 83 37.01 20.79 64.14
CA ARG A 83 37.47 22.17 63.91
C ARG A 83 37.53 22.96 65.22
N GLN A 84 36.56 22.75 66.12
CA GLN A 84 36.55 23.42 67.42
C GLN A 84 37.68 22.91 68.32
N GLU A 85 37.90 21.60 68.38
CA GLU A 85 39.00 21.02 69.15
C GLU A 85 40.39 21.42 68.62
N LEU A 86 40.55 21.55 67.29
CA LEU A 86 41.77 22.12 66.70
C LEU A 86 41.97 23.59 67.08
N GLN A 87 40.89 24.37 67.20
CA GLN A 87 40.96 25.77 67.62
C GLN A 87 41.39 25.87 69.09
N ASP A 88 40.87 24.98 69.96
CA ASP A 88 41.25 24.89 71.37
C ASP A 88 42.71 24.42 71.54
N GLN A 89 43.18 23.48 70.70
CA GLN A 89 44.59 23.06 70.67
C GLN A 89 45.52 24.15 70.14
N LYS A 90 45.04 25.03 69.26
CA LYS A 90 45.80 26.19 68.77
C LYS A 90 46.02 27.24 69.86
N GLU A 91 45.13 27.33 70.84
CA GLU A 91 45.34 28.12 72.08
C GLU A 91 46.35 27.46 73.04
N GLY A 92 46.68 26.17 72.86
CA GLY A 92 47.62 25.38 73.66
C GLY A 92 49.04 25.22 73.11
N GLY A 93 49.36 25.77 71.94
CA GLY A 93 50.72 26.03 71.46
C GLY A 93 51.69 24.83 71.33
N ASN A 94 51.46 23.93 70.34
CA ASN A 94 52.50 23.01 69.85
C ASN A 94 52.90 23.33 68.39
N PRO A 95 54.09 23.90 68.12
CA PRO A 95 54.51 24.33 66.78
C PRO A 95 54.67 23.19 65.76
N ASP A 96 54.91 21.95 66.19
CA ASP A 96 55.07 20.80 65.29
C ASP A 96 53.72 20.34 64.69
N ALA A 97 52.65 20.47 65.48
CA ALA A 97 51.28 20.23 65.02
C ALA A 97 50.83 21.29 63.99
N VAL A 98 51.26 22.55 64.18
CA VAL A 98 50.97 23.66 63.26
C VAL A 98 51.62 23.41 61.90
N ALA A 99 52.91 23.04 61.87
CA ALA A 99 53.61 22.74 60.62
C ALA A 99 52.98 21.57 59.83
N ALA A 100 52.55 20.51 60.53
CA ALA A 100 51.85 19.39 59.90
C ALA A 100 50.48 19.80 59.33
N THR A 101 49.75 20.71 59.99
CA THR A 101 48.48 21.25 59.47
C THR A 101 48.67 22.19 58.28
N GLU A 102 49.71 23.01 58.27
CA GLU A 102 50.04 23.90 57.16
C GLU A 102 50.41 23.11 55.90
N PHE A 103 51.23 22.08 56.03
CA PHE A 103 51.58 21.20 54.91
C PHE A 103 50.33 20.54 54.30
N ARG A 104 49.44 20.01 55.14
CA ARG A 104 48.16 19.43 54.69
C ARG A 104 47.24 20.46 54.03
N ALA A 105 47.26 21.72 54.48
CA ALA A 105 46.47 22.79 53.87
C ALA A 105 46.96 23.12 52.45
N VAL A 106 48.28 23.14 52.23
CA VAL A 106 48.89 23.37 50.90
C VAL A 106 48.55 22.22 49.94
N GLU A 107 48.62 20.97 50.42
CA GLU A 107 48.23 19.80 49.62
C GLU A 107 46.74 19.85 49.24
N ALA A 108 45.86 20.15 50.20
CA ALA A 108 44.44 20.33 49.97
C ALA A 108 44.14 21.48 48.98
N GLN A 109 44.89 22.59 49.06
CA GLN A 109 44.76 23.70 48.12
C GLN A 109 45.17 23.31 46.70
N SER A 110 46.27 22.56 46.53
CA SER A 110 46.70 22.07 45.21
C SER A 110 45.66 21.13 44.58
N LEU A 111 45.04 20.27 45.38
CA LEU A 111 43.97 19.36 44.94
C LEU A 111 42.71 20.15 44.56
N ALA A 112 42.37 21.19 45.32
CA ALA A 112 41.24 22.06 45.02
C ALA A 112 41.41 22.78 43.68
N GLU A 113 42.60 23.35 43.41
CA GLU A 113 42.90 23.99 42.12
C GLU A 113 42.89 22.98 40.96
N HIS A 114 43.42 21.79 41.15
CA HIS A 114 43.36 20.73 40.13
C HIS A 114 41.92 20.30 39.81
N LEU A 115 41.07 20.15 40.84
CA LEU A 115 39.66 19.84 40.66
C LEU A 115 38.90 20.98 39.98
N ARG A 116 39.26 22.24 40.28
CA ARG A 116 38.69 23.43 39.63
C ARG A 116 38.95 23.42 38.12
N VAL A 117 40.19 23.19 37.69
CA VAL A 117 40.54 23.09 36.26
C VAL A 117 39.79 21.94 35.57
N LYS A 118 39.64 20.78 36.25
CA LYS A 118 38.86 19.66 35.71
C LYS A 118 37.38 20.01 35.55
N LEU A 119 36.80 20.75 36.50
CA LEU A 119 35.41 21.22 36.44
C LEU A 119 35.21 22.18 35.26
N ASP A 120 36.11 23.14 35.07
CA ASP A 120 36.05 24.10 33.96
C ASP A 120 36.11 23.37 32.61
N LYS A 121 37.06 22.43 32.45
CA LYS A 121 37.15 21.59 31.25
C LYS A 121 35.88 20.75 31.02
N ALA A 122 35.26 20.24 32.09
CA ALA A 122 34.01 19.49 31.97
C ALA A 122 32.85 20.39 31.54
N ASN A 123 32.81 21.63 32.04
CA ASN A 123 31.81 22.63 31.66
C ASN A 123 31.95 23.04 30.19
N ASP A 124 33.16 23.25 29.69
CA ASP A 124 33.40 23.55 28.27
C ASP A 124 32.90 22.41 27.37
N ARG A 125 33.19 21.15 27.75
CA ARG A 125 32.70 19.96 27.03
C ARG A 125 31.18 19.86 27.07
N ARG A 126 30.56 20.16 28.21
CA ARG A 126 29.10 20.19 28.34
C ARG A 126 28.50 21.24 27.40
N SER A 127 29.05 22.46 27.40
CA SER A 127 28.59 23.56 26.54
C SER A 127 28.65 23.18 25.06
N SER A 128 29.75 22.54 24.63
CA SER A 128 29.88 22.03 23.25
C SER A 128 28.80 20.99 22.91
N VAL A 129 28.56 20.01 23.79
CA VAL A 129 27.54 18.97 23.56
C VAL A 129 26.14 19.56 23.54
N GLU A 130 25.87 20.57 24.37
CA GLU A 130 24.59 21.26 24.42
C GLU A 130 24.31 22.03 23.12
N ALA A 131 25.32 22.69 22.55
CA ALA A 131 25.21 23.34 21.24
C ALA A 131 24.96 22.33 20.10
N ASP A 132 25.67 21.20 20.10
CA ASP A 132 25.47 20.12 19.11
C ASP A 132 24.07 19.51 19.22
N LEU A 133 23.57 19.34 20.44
CA LEU A 133 22.23 18.83 20.71
C LEU A 133 21.14 19.79 20.22
N GLU A 134 21.33 21.10 20.40
CA GLU A 134 20.39 22.09 19.89
C GLU A 134 20.37 22.13 18.36
N LYS A 135 21.54 22.00 17.72
CA LYS A 135 21.63 21.84 16.26
C LYS A 135 20.86 20.59 15.80
N ALA A 136 21.07 19.45 16.45
CA ALA A 136 20.36 18.21 16.12
C ALA A 136 18.84 18.33 16.31
N ARG A 137 18.39 19.08 17.34
CA ARG A 137 16.96 19.37 17.54
C ARG A 137 16.36 20.18 16.38
N LEU A 138 17.07 21.21 15.92
CA LEU A 138 16.61 22.02 14.78
C LEU A 138 16.55 21.20 13.48
N GLU A 139 17.54 20.34 13.25
CA GLU A 139 17.55 19.41 12.11
C GLU A 139 16.39 18.41 12.17
N SER A 140 16.13 17.82 13.35
CA SER A 140 14.99 16.93 13.56
C SER A 140 13.65 17.63 13.28
N ALA A 141 13.46 18.84 13.83
CA ALA A 141 12.24 19.63 13.59
C ALA A 141 12.07 20.00 12.11
N SER A 142 13.18 20.22 11.38
CA SER A 142 13.14 20.44 9.92
C SER A 142 12.66 19.19 9.18
N LEU A 143 13.23 18.01 9.51
CA LEU A 143 12.83 16.74 8.91
C LEU A 143 11.38 16.38 9.22
N GLU A 144 10.90 16.65 10.43
CA GLU A 144 9.49 16.45 10.79
C GLU A 144 8.55 17.30 9.93
N ARG A 145 8.89 18.57 9.68
CA ARG A 145 8.11 19.42 8.75
C ARG A 145 8.13 18.87 7.32
N GLN A 146 9.26 18.37 6.85
CA GLN A 146 9.35 17.75 5.53
C GLN A 146 8.51 16.48 5.43
N LEU A 147 8.53 15.63 6.46
CA LEU A 147 7.69 14.43 6.52
C LEU A 147 6.21 14.77 6.54
N ALA A 148 5.80 15.80 7.27
CA ALA A 148 4.41 16.27 7.28
C ALA A 148 3.97 16.74 5.88
N ASN A 149 4.80 17.53 5.20
CA ASN A 149 4.51 17.98 3.84
C ASN A 149 4.42 16.82 2.83
N LEU A 150 5.31 15.82 2.93
CA LEU A 150 5.24 14.64 2.08
C LEU A 150 3.98 13.80 2.34
N HIS A 151 3.54 13.68 3.59
CA HIS A 151 2.29 12.98 3.93
C HIS A 151 1.07 13.70 3.36
N GLU A 152 1.01 15.03 3.47
CA GLU A 152 -0.04 15.84 2.88
C GLU A 152 -0.12 15.62 1.36
N ARG A 153 1.01 15.75 0.66
CA ARG A 153 1.11 15.51 -0.79
C ARG A 153 0.70 14.09 -1.20
N LEU A 154 1.06 13.09 -0.40
CA LEU A 154 0.64 11.71 -0.63
C LEU A 154 -0.87 11.56 -0.48
N GLY A 155 -1.46 12.18 0.56
CA GLY A 155 -2.90 12.22 0.76
C GLY A 155 -3.64 12.85 -0.42
N ASP A 156 -3.14 13.98 -0.93
CA ASP A 156 -3.69 14.64 -2.12
C ASP A 156 -3.62 13.74 -3.35
N SER A 157 -2.46 13.10 -3.57
CA SER A 157 -2.23 12.19 -4.71
C SER A 157 -3.15 10.97 -4.65
N ASP A 158 -3.32 10.38 -3.47
CA ASP A 158 -4.24 9.27 -3.23
C ASP A 158 -5.70 9.67 -3.48
N GLY A 159 -6.09 10.88 -3.07
CA GLY A 159 -7.39 11.45 -3.37
C GLY A 159 -7.64 11.59 -4.87
N GLN A 160 -6.65 12.11 -5.61
CA GLN A 160 -6.71 12.22 -7.07
C GLN A 160 -6.81 10.85 -7.75
N LEU A 161 -6.02 9.86 -7.31
CA LEU A 161 -6.09 8.50 -7.83
C LEU A 161 -7.46 7.85 -7.61
N ARG A 162 -8.06 8.06 -6.43
CA ARG A 162 -9.43 7.57 -6.15
C ARG A 162 -10.44 8.22 -7.09
N SER A 163 -10.36 9.54 -7.29
CA SER A 163 -11.24 10.26 -8.22
C SER A 163 -11.08 9.75 -9.66
N ALA A 164 -9.85 9.61 -10.14
CA ALA A 164 -9.56 9.10 -11.47
C ALA A 164 -10.08 7.67 -11.66
N ARG A 165 -9.93 6.80 -10.66
CA ARG A 165 -10.48 5.44 -10.69
C ARG A 165 -12.00 5.43 -10.82
N THR A 166 -12.70 6.29 -10.07
CA THR A 166 -14.16 6.40 -10.17
C THR A 166 -14.58 6.86 -11.58
N GLN A 167 -13.86 7.81 -12.17
CA GLN A 167 -14.12 8.25 -13.55
C GLN A 167 -13.91 7.13 -14.57
N VAL A 168 -12.82 6.35 -14.44
CA VAL A 168 -12.56 5.20 -15.32
C VAL A 168 -13.67 4.17 -15.20
N GLN A 169 -14.10 3.83 -13.98
CA GLN A 169 -15.21 2.89 -13.76
C GLN A 169 -16.52 3.39 -14.40
N GLN A 170 -16.79 4.70 -14.30
CA GLN A 170 -17.95 5.29 -14.98
C GLN A 170 -17.84 5.17 -16.50
N MET A 171 -16.70 5.51 -17.09
CA MET A 171 -16.48 5.36 -18.53
C MET A 171 -16.59 3.90 -18.99
N GLU A 172 -16.10 2.94 -18.20
CA GLU A 172 -16.27 1.52 -18.47
C GLU A 172 -17.74 1.12 -18.51
N THR A 173 -18.56 1.61 -17.56
CA THR A 173 -20.00 1.36 -17.58
C THR A 173 -20.70 1.97 -18.80
N GLU A 174 -20.34 3.20 -19.18
CA GLU A 174 -20.89 3.86 -20.37
C GLU A 174 -20.50 3.13 -21.66
N LEU A 175 -19.26 2.63 -21.75
CA LEU A 175 -18.80 1.83 -22.90
C LEU A 175 -19.53 0.48 -23.00
N LEU A 176 -19.81 -0.17 -21.87
CA LEU A 176 -20.59 -1.41 -21.84
C LEU A 176 -22.04 -1.18 -22.30
N ASP A 177 -22.67 -0.09 -21.84
CA ASP A 177 -24.02 0.27 -22.28
C ASP A 177 -24.05 0.62 -23.78
N LEU A 178 -23.04 1.35 -24.27
CA LEU A 178 -22.89 1.63 -25.70
C LEU A 178 -22.72 0.35 -26.51
N ALA A 179 -21.88 -0.59 -26.07
CA ALA A 179 -21.69 -1.87 -26.74
C ALA A 179 -23.00 -2.67 -26.84
N ARG A 180 -23.76 -2.75 -25.73
CA ARG A 180 -25.06 -3.41 -25.71
C ARG A 180 -26.07 -2.73 -26.63
N SER A 181 -26.15 -1.40 -26.63
CA SER A 181 -27.07 -0.68 -27.52
C SER A 181 -26.72 -0.88 -29.00
N LYS A 182 -25.43 -0.93 -29.34
CA LYS A 182 -24.96 -1.27 -30.69
C LYS A 182 -25.40 -2.68 -31.09
N GLU A 183 -25.28 -3.68 -30.22
CA GLU A 183 -25.73 -5.05 -30.52
C GLU A 183 -27.23 -5.10 -30.83
N VAL A 184 -28.05 -4.42 -30.03
CA VAL A 184 -29.50 -4.32 -30.27
C VAL A 184 -29.80 -3.65 -31.61
N LEU A 185 -29.11 -2.55 -31.94
CA LEU A 185 -29.27 -1.86 -33.22
C LEU A 185 -28.90 -2.76 -34.42
N TRP A 186 -27.83 -3.55 -34.31
CA TRP A 186 -27.44 -4.50 -35.34
C TRP A 186 -28.49 -5.59 -35.52
N GLU A 187 -29.00 -6.15 -34.43
CA GLU A 187 -30.03 -7.17 -34.49
C GLU A 187 -31.30 -6.66 -35.21
N ASP A 188 -31.76 -5.46 -34.87
CA ASP A 188 -32.92 -4.84 -35.51
C ASP A 188 -32.68 -4.51 -36.98
N LEU A 189 -31.51 -3.97 -37.33
CA LEU A 189 -31.15 -3.67 -38.71
C LEU A 189 -31.07 -4.95 -39.55
N SER A 190 -30.46 -6.01 -39.01
CA SER A 190 -30.39 -7.32 -39.65
C SER A 190 -31.77 -7.91 -39.87
N LYS A 191 -32.67 -7.87 -38.86
CA LYS A 191 -34.07 -8.32 -39.00
C LYS A 191 -34.78 -7.59 -40.13
N ARG A 192 -34.73 -6.25 -40.14
CA ARG A 192 -35.35 -5.42 -41.20
C ARG A 192 -34.78 -5.71 -42.59
N THR A 193 -33.47 -5.94 -42.68
CA THR A 193 -32.80 -6.23 -43.94
C THR A 193 -33.24 -7.59 -44.49
N VAL A 194 -33.33 -8.61 -43.64
CA VAL A 194 -33.83 -9.95 -43.99
C VAL A 194 -35.30 -9.88 -44.40
N GLU A 195 -36.14 -9.13 -43.68
CA GLU A 195 -37.55 -8.92 -44.04
C GLU A 195 -37.69 -8.26 -45.41
N LYS A 196 -36.93 -7.18 -45.67
CA LYS A 196 -36.92 -6.50 -46.97
C LYS A 196 -36.46 -7.42 -48.10
N TYR A 197 -35.43 -8.23 -47.86
CA TYR A 197 -34.96 -9.23 -48.83
C TYR A 197 -36.02 -10.28 -49.11
N LYS A 198 -36.68 -10.83 -48.08
CA LYS A 198 -37.78 -11.79 -48.23
C LYS A 198 -38.99 -11.21 -48.97
N ALA A 199 -39.22 -9.91 -48.85
CA ALA A 199 -40.27 -9.21 -49.58
C ALA A 199 -39.88 -8.86 -51.03
N SER A 200 -38.62 -9.04 -51.44
CA SER A 200 -38.16 -8.69 -52.79
C SER A 200 -38.73 -9.64 -53.86
N PRO A 201 -39.04 -9.14 -55.07
CA PRO A 201 -39.55 -9.98 -56.16
C PRO A 201 -38.58 -11.09 -56.57
N GLY A 202 -37.27 -10.83 -56.53
CA GLY A 202 -36.24 -11.82 -56.84
C GLY A 202 -36.27 -13.02 -55.88
N PHE A 203 -36.43 -12.77 -54.57
CA PHE A 203 -36.57 -13.84 -53.59
C PHE A 203 -37.87 -14.63 -53.78
N GLN A 204 -39.00 -13.95 -53.98
CA GLN A 204 -40.29 -14.60 -54.24
C GLN A 204 -40.25 -15.47 -55.50
N MET A 205 -39.68 -14.95 -56.60
CA MET A 205 -39.52 -15.72 -57.82
C MET A 205 -38.53 -16.87 -57.68
N GLY A 206 -37.47 -16.69 -56.90
CA GLY A 206 -36.57 -17.77 -56.51
C GLY A 206 -37.30 -18.91 -55.80
N LEU A 207 -38.20 -18.61 -54.86
CA LEU A 207 -39.03 -19.61 -54.19
C LEU A 207 -39.94 -20.37 -55.16
N VAL A 208 -40.59 -19.68 -56.11
CA VAL A 208 -41.43 -20.32 -57.12
C VAL A 208 -40.61 -21.25 -58.02
N ARG A 209 -39.44 -20.80 -58.48
CA ARG A 209 -38.52 -21.62 -59.28
C ARG A 209 -38.06 -22.85 -58.50
N MET A 210 -37.64 -22.69 -57.25
CA MET A 210 -37.28 -23.82 -56.37
C MET A 210 -38.43 -24.80 -56.14
N GLY A 211 -39.65 -24.29 -55.96
CA GLY A 211 -40.85 -25.11 -55.81
C GLY A 211 -41.14 -25.94 -57.06
N ARG A 212 -41.01 -25.34 -58.26
CA ARG A 212 -41.19 -26.05 -59.53
C ARG A 212 -40.16 -27.16 -59.71
N VAL A 213 -38.87 -26.89 -59.46
CA VAL A 213 -37.80 -27.90 -59.55
C VAL A 213 -38.06 -29.06 -58.58
N SER A 214 -38.51 -28.75 -57.35
CA SER A 214 -38.85 -29.78 -56.35
C SER A 214 -40.05 -30.63 -56.78
N LEU A 215 -41.08 -30.01 -57.36
CA LEU A 215 -42.27 -30.70 -57.86
C LEU A 215 -41.92 -31.59 -59.06
N GLU A 216 -41.14 -31.07 -60.01
CA GLU A 216 -40.65 -31.79 -61.19
C GLU A 216 -39.81 -33.00 -60.78
N TYR A 217 -38.88 -32.83 -59.84
CA TYR A 217 -38.10 -33.94 -59.28
C TYR A 217 -39.00 -35.00 -58.62
N GLY A 218 -39.97 -34.57 -57.81
CA GLY A 218 -40.96 -35.47 -57.20
C GLY A 218 -41.81 -36.23 -58.22
N TYR A 219 -42.21 -35.55 -59.29
CA TYR A 219 -42.96 -36.13 -60.40
C TYR A 219 -42.13 -37.17 -61.15
N GLN A 220 -40.91 -36.84 -61.56
CA GLN A 220 -40.02 -37.79 -62.22
C GLN A 220 -39.76 -39.04 -61.37
N LEU A 221 -39.58 -38.86 -60.06
CA LEU A 221 -39.41 -39.99 -59.15
C LEU A 221 -40.68 -40.86 -59.04
N ALA A 222 -41.87 -40.24 -58.98
CA ALA A 222 -43.14 -40.97 -58.97
C ALA A 222 -43.37 -41.72 -60.29
N LEU A 223 -43.07 -41.07 -61.42
CA LEU A 223 -43.14 -41.63 -62.75
C LEU A 223 -42.24 -42.86 -62.90
N ALA A 224 -40.97 -42.76 -62.50
CA ALA A 224 -40.02 -43.87 -62.52
C ALA A 224 -40.49 -45.05 -61.66
N ARG A 225 -41.08 -44.77 -60.48
CA ARG A 225 -41.65 -45.81 -59.60
C ARG A 225 -42.87 -46.50 -60.21
N LEU A 226 -43.73 -45.76 -60.90
CA LEU A 226 -44.91 -46.29 -61.57
C LEU A 226 -44.51 -47.21 -62.73
N GLN A 227 -43.58 -46.75 -63.57
CA GLN A 227 -43.04 -47.52 -64.70
C GLN A 227 -42.33 -48.80 -64.25
N ALA A 228 -41.59 -48.75 -63.14
CA ALA A 228 -40.95 -49.94 -62.57
C ALA A 228 -41.95 -51.00 -62.07
N ARG A 229 -43.19 -50.61 -61.72
CA ARG A 229 -44.24 -51.53 -61.26
C ARG A 229 -45.19 -51.99 -62.38
N HIS A 230 -45.43 -51.14 -63.38
CA HIS A 230 -46.38 -51.39 -64.46
C HIS A 230 -45.79 -50.93 -65.81
N PRO A 231 -44.97 -51.78 -66.47
CA PRO A 231 -44.21 -51.39 -67.67
C PRO A 231 -45.05 -51.07 -68.91
N GLU A 232 -46.32 -51.50 -68.95
CA GLU A 232 -47.19 -51.42 -70.13
C GLU A 232 -48.11 -50.19 -70.12
N VAL A 233 -48.02 -49.33 -69.10
CA VAL A 233 -48.87 -48.13 -68.98
C VAL A 233 -48.30 -47.00 -69.82
N GLU A 234 -48.99 -46.60 -70.89
CA GLU A 234 -48.71 -45.37 -71.65
C GLU A 234 -49.14 -44.15 -70.83
N ILE A 235 -48.21 -43.20 -70.67
CA ILE A 235 -48.43 -41.96 -69.92
C ILE A 235 -48.34 -40.82 -70.92
N GLU A 236 -49.37 -39.96 -70.91
CA GLU A 236 -49.44 -38.75 -71.75
C GLU A 236 -48.28 -37.80 -71.42
N LEU A 237 -47.83 -37.03 -72.43
CA LEU A 237 -46.61 -36.20 -72.43
C LEU A 237 -46.34 -35.50 -71.09
N ASP A 238 -45.09 -35.63 -70.60
CA ASP A 238 -44.62 -35.03 -69.36
C ASP A 238 -44.81 -33.49 -69.38
N PRO A 239 -45.64 -32.93 -68.46
CA PRO A 239 -45.91 -31.49 -68.39
C PRO A 239 -44.68 -30.61 -68.15
N PHE A 240 -43.54 -31.18 -67.74
CA PHE A 240 -42.31 -30.47 -67.42
C PHE A 240 -41.25 -30.50 -68.53
N VAL A 241 -41.46 -31.26 -69.61
CA VAL A 241 -40.48 -31.41 -70.73
C VAL A 241 -40.38 -30.17 -71.62
N THR A 242 -41.26 -29.18 -71.45
CA THR A 242 -41.04 -27.83 -72.00
C THR A 242 -39.89 -27.17 -71.24
N LEU A 243 -38.68 -27.27 -71.83
CA LEU A 243 -37.47 -26.56 -71.41
C LEU A 243 -37.78 -25.08 -71.11
N PRO A 244 -37.30 -24.52 -69.99
CA PRO A 244 -37.27 -23.06 -69.87
C PRO A 244 -36.31 -22.53 -70.96
N GLU A 245 -36.82 -21.64 -71.81
CA GLU A 245 -36.04 -20.90 -72.81
C GLU A 245 -34.95 -20.08 -72.12
N ASP A 246 -33.79 -20.69 -71.85
CA ASP A 246 -32.52 -20.01 -71.54
C ASP A 246 -31.81 -19.58 -72.84
N VAL A 247 -32.55 -19.46 -73.95
CA VAL A 247 -31.96 -19.30 -75.29
C VAL A 247 -31.63 -17.84 -75.64
N ASP A 248 -32.19 -16.82 -74.98
CA ASP A 248 -31.92 -15.42 -75.36
C ASP A 248 -31.90 -14.44 -74.16
N VAL A 249 -31.18 -14.77 -73.09
CA VAL A 249 -30.80 -13.76 -72.09
C VAL A 249 -29.31 -13.42 -72.27
N PRO A 250 -28.97 -12.26 -72.86
CA PRO A 250 -27.57 -11.89 -73.01
C PRO A 250 -26.97 -11.66 -71.62
N MET A 251 -26.00 -12.48 -71.23
CA MET A 251 -25.24 -12.27 -70.00
C MET A 251 -24.23 -11.16 -70.24
N ALA A 252 -24.37 -10.04 -69.53
CA ALA A 252 -23.36 -8.99 -69.50
C ALA A 252 -22.14 -9.46 -68.69
N ASP A 253 -20.93 -9.23 -69.20
CA ASP A 253 -19.68 -9.77 -68.63
C ASP A 253 -19.36 -9.25 -67.21
N GLU A 254 -19.97 -8.14 -66.77
CA GLU A 254 -19.84 -7.61 -65.41
C GLU A 254 -21.16 -6.99 -64.94
N GLN A 255 -21.80 -7.64 -63.96
CA GLN A 255 -22.94 -7.07 -63.24
C GLN A 255 -22.48 -6.62 -61.85
N PRO A 256 -22.40 -5.31 -61.57
CA PRO A 256 -22.01 -4.83 -60.25
C PRO A 256 -23.03 -5.26 -59.21
N PHE A 257 -22.55 -5.77 -58.06
CA PHE A 257 -23.38 -6.24 -56.95
C PHE A 257 -24.19 -5.15 -56.23
N ASP A 258 -24.02 -3.89 -56.62
CA ASP A 258 -24.63 -2.74 -55.96
C ASP A 258 -26.01 -2.40 -56.55
N ASN A 259 -27.04 -2.41 -55.70
CA ASN A 259 -28.43 -2.03 -56.04
C ASN A 259 -28.74 -0.57 -55.71
N SER A 260 -27.72 0.28 -55.60
CA SER A 260 -27.91 1.71 -55.38
C SER A 260 -28.62 2.36 -56.58
N LEU A 261 -29.70 3.10 -56.31
CA LEU A 261 -30.41 3.88 -57.33
C LEU A 261 -29.45 4.91 -57.93
N SER A 262 -29.27 4.87 -59.25
CA SER A 262 -28.51 5.89 -59.99
C SER A 262 -29.03 7.29 -59.64
N PRO A 263 -28.15 8.28 -59.43
CA PRO A 263 -28.61 9.65 -59.19
C PRO A 263 -29.32 10.19 -60.44
N PRO A 264 -30.31 11.10 -60.28
CA PRO A 264 -30.98 11.70 -61.43
C PRO A 264 -29.99 12.58 -62.19
N GLU A 265 -30.03 12.48 -63.52
CA GLU A 265 -29.29 13.37 -64.41
C GLU A 265 -29.81 14.81 -64.28
N GLU A 266 -28.93 15.71 -63.84
CA GLU A 266 -28.95 17.15 -64.17
C GLU A 266 -27.60 17.54 -64.78
#